data_AF-A0A259KWS0-F1
#
_entry.id   AF-A0A259KWS0-F1
#
_cell.length_a   1.000
_cell.length_b   1.000
_cell.length_c   1.000
_cell.angle_alpha   90.00
_cell.angle_beta   90.00
_cell.angle_gamma   90.00
#
_symmetry.space_group_name_H-M   'P 1'
#
loop_
_entity.id
_entity.type
_entity.pdbx_description
1 polymer ?
#
loop_
_entity_poly.entity_id
_entity_poly.type
_entity_poly.pdbx_seq_one_letter_code
_entity_poly.pdbx_strand_id
1 'polypeptide(L)'
;MTDTIDVTGRLRKMPAEPASPVSYTLRVGDTPVPMNELIGRRVRLNFDGVIRCIHCDRTTKKSFSQGFCFPCFRKLAACDSCIMSPEKC
;
A
#
# COMPACT_ATOMS: atom_id res chain seq x y z
N MET A 1 20.57 -15.05 -16.56
CA MET A 1 20.53 -13.58 -16.42
C MET A 1 19.20 -13.24 -15.79
N THR A 2 19.19 -12.81 -14.53
CA THR A 2 17.93 -12.52 -13.82
C THR A 2 17.59 -11.06 -14.07
N ASP A 3 16.54 -10.81 -14.85
CA ASP A 3 16.04 -9.45 -15.04
C ASP A 3 15.74 -8.83 -13.67
N THR A 4 16.36 -7.67 -13.44
CA THR A 4 16.23 -6.94 -12.18
C THR A 4 15.15 -5.90 -12.40
N ILE A 5 14.00 -6.06 -11.74
CA ILE A 5 12.92 -5.07 -11.77
C ILE A 5 13.24 -4.03 -10.70
N ASP A 6 13.69 -2.84 -11.12
CA ASP A 6 13.95 -1.71 -10.23
C ASP A 6 12.88 -0.63 -10.44
N VAL A 7 12.12 -0.33 -9.38
CA VAL A 7 10.98 0.58 -9.41
C VAL A 7 10.95 1.41 -8.13
N THR A 8 10.55 2.67 -8.24
CA THR A 8 10.46 3.61 -7.11
C THR A 8 9.14 4.37 -7.15
N GLY A 9 8.54 4.60 -5.98
CA GLY A 9 7.28 5.31 -5.88
C GLY A 9 6.54 5.05 -4.58
N ARG A 10 5.38 5.69 -4.46
CA ARG A 10 4.51 5.52 -3.27
C ARG A 10 3.95 4.10 -3.25
N LEU A 11 4.22 3.38 -2.17
CA LEU A 11 3.62 2.06 -1.95
C LEU A 11 2.14 2.21 -1.56
N ARG A 12 1.27 1.41 -2.17
CA ARG A 12 -0.15 1.30 -1.79
C ARG A 12 -0.45 -0.12 -1.29
N LYS A 13 -1.54 -0.29 -0.54
CA LYS A 13 -2.03 -1.62 -0.15
C LYS A 13 -2.18 -2.46 -1.42
N MET A 14 -1.57 -3.64 -1.42
CA MET A 14 -1.54 -4.55 -2.57
C MET A 14 -2.95 -5.00 -2.91
N PRO A 15 -3.46 -4.70 -4.12
CA PRO A 15 -4.69 -5.29 -4.62
C PRO A 15 -4.56 -6.82 -4.76
N ALA A 16 -5.66 -7.51 -4.51
CA ALA A 16 -5.82 -8.93 -4.76
C ALA A 16 -7.03 -9.12 -5.66
N GLU A 17 -6.84 -9.83 -6.77
CA GLU A 17 -7.90 -10.12 -7.73
C GLU A 17 -8.29 -11.60 -7.65
N PRO A 18 -9.60 -11.92 -7.63
CA PRO A 18 -10.07 -13.31 -7.62
C PRO A 18 -9.56 -14.07 -8.85
N ALA A 19 -8.74 -15.07 -8.62
CA ALA A 19 -8.19 -15.98 -9.62
C ALA A 19 -7.80 -17.31 -8.95
N SER A 20 -7.42 -18.31 -9.74
CA SER A 20 -6.91 -19.60 -9.25
C SER A 20 -5.54 -19.90 -9.86
N PRO A 21 -4.43 -19.62 -9.16
CA PRO A 21 -4.32 -18.99 -7.84
C PRO A 21 -4.67 -17.48 -7.84
N VAL A 22 -4.94 -16.90 -6.67
CA VAL A 22 -5.24 -15.45 -6.51
C VAL A 22 -4.14 -14.59 -7.11
N SER A 23 -4.51 -13.57 -7.88
CA SER A 23 -3.57 -12.66 -8.53
C SER A 23 -3.23 -11.49 -7.60
N TYR A 24 -1.93 -11.30 -7.33
CA TYR A 24 -1.39 -10.21 -6.52
C TYR A 24 -0.53 -9.28 -7.37
N THR A 25 -0.86 -7.99 -7.33
CA THR A 25 -0.08 -6.95 -8.03
C THR A 25 0.35 -5.89 -7.03
N LEU A 26 1.65 -5.67 -6.86
CA LEU A 26 2.14 -4.58 -6.03
C LEU A 26 2.17 -3.28 -6.83
N ARG A 27 1.55 -2.22 -6.33
CA ARG A 27 1.61 -0.88 -6.96
C ARG A 27 2.67 -0.03 -6.28
N VAL A 28 3.73 0.29 -7.02
CA VAL A 28 4.81 1.18 -6.59
C VAL A 28 4.76 2.44 -7.45
N GLY A 29 4.20 3.52 -6.90
CA GLY A 29 3.84 4.69 -7.69
C GLY A 29 2.77 4.32 -8.72
N ASP A 30 3.07 4.55 -10.00
CA ASP A 30 2.21 4.21 -11.12
C ASP A 30 2.58 2.86 -11.78
N THR A 31 3.60 2.18 -11.26
CA THR A 31 4.10 0.91 -11.82
C THR A 31 3.46 -0.29 -11.12
N PRO A 32 2.68 -1.12 -11.84
CA PRO A 32 2.22 -2.40 -11.33
C PRO A 32 3.33 -3.46 -11.46
N VAL A 33 3.54 -4.24 -10.39
CA VAL A 33 4.50 -5.35 -10.35
C VAL A 33 3.75 -6.66 -10.06
N PRO A 34 3.74 -7.64 -10.97
CA PRO A 34 3.06 -8.93 -10.76
C PRO A 34 3.82 -9.76 -9.72
N MET A 35 3.28 -9.87 -8.50
CA MET A 35 4.00 -10.46 -7.37
C MET A 35 4.05 -11.99 -7.44
N ASN A 36 3.06 -12.62 -8.07
CA ASN A 36 3.01 -14.08 -8.23
C ASN A 36 4.23 -14.61 -8.99
N GLU A 37 4.73 -13.86 -9.99
CA GLU A 37 5.89 -14.22 -10.81
C GLU A 37 7.23 -14.10 -10.06
N LEU A 38 7.22 -13.40 -8.93
CA LEU A 38 8.38 -13.16 -8.09
C LEU A 38 8.50 -14.16 -6.93
N ILE A 39 7.58 -15.11 -6.80
CA ILE A 39 7.66 -16.18 -5.80
C ILE A 39 8.94 -17.00 -6.04
N GLY A 40 9.73 -17.20 -4.99
CA GLY A 40 11.03 -17.86 -5.05
C GLY A 40 12.19 -16.97 -5.52
N ARG A 41 11.93 -15.70 -5.89
CA ARG A 41 12.97 -14.72 -6.23
C ARG A 41 13.35 -13.87 -5.00
N ARG A 42 14.54 -13.26 -5.05
CA ARG A 42 14.97 -12.29 -4.03
C ARG A 42 14.34 -10.92 -4.32
N VAL A 43 13.65 -10.36 -3.34
CA VAL A 43 13.06 -9.02 -3.39
C VAL A 43 13.77 -8.13 -2.37
N ARG A 44 14.08 -6.89 -2.75
CA ARG A 44 14.62 -5.87 -1.85
C ARG A 44 13.67 -4.68 -1.85
N LEU A 45 13.34 -4.18 -0.65
CA LEU A 45 12.57 -2.95 -0.47
C LEU A 45 13.48 -1.93 0.22
N ASN A 46 13.63 -0.76 -0.40
CA ASN A 46 14.35 0.37 0.18
C ASN A 46 13.35 1.46 0.53
N PHE A 47 13.44 2.00 1.73
CA PHE A 47 12.56 3.07 2.18
C PHE A 47 13.27 4.42 2.07
N ASP A 48 12.75 5.31 1.22
CA ASP A 48 13.34 6.63 0.92
C ASP A 48 13.19 7.67 2.06
N GLY A 49 12.66 7.27 3.22
CA GLY A 49 12.47 8.16 4.37
C GLY A 49 11.22 9.05 4.32
N VAL A 50 10.42 8.94 3.25
CA VAL A 50 9.23 9.80 3.05
C VAL A 50 7.95 8.98 3.12
N ILE A 51 7.05 9.36 4.03
CA ILE A 51 5.68 8.84 4.09
C ILE A 51 4.73 9.96 3.69
N ARG A 52 3.85 9.70 2.72
CA ARG A 52 2.82 10.65 2.27
C ARG A 52 1.42 10.09 2.53
N CYS A 53 0.53 10.95 2.99
CA CYS A 53 -0.88 10.60 3.18
C CYS A 53 -1.51 10.17 1.86
N ILE A 54 -2.20 9.03 1.86
CA ILE A 54 -2.84 8.48 0.67
C ILE A 54 -3.99 9.33 0.13
N HIS A 55 -4.56 10.21 0.96
CA HIS A 55 -5.66 11.10 0.63
C HIS A 55 -5.23 12.53 0.30
N CYS A 56 -4.44 13.17 1.17
CA CYS A 56 -4.08 14.59 1.01
C CYS A 56 -2.62 14.84 0.60
N ASP A 57 -1.85 13.78 0.34
CA ASP A 57 -0.43 13.80 -0.03
C ASP A 57 0.55 14.49 0.94
N ARG A 58 0.06 14.95 2.09
CA ARG A 58 0.91 15.55 3.14
C ARG A 58 1.98 14.57 3.61
N THR A 59 3.23 15.03 3.67
CA THR A 59 4.34 14.33 4.31
C THR A 59 4.07 14.17 5.81
N THR A 60 4.25 12.97 6.33
CA THR A 60 4.04 12.62 7.74
C THR A 60 5.18 11.75 8.24
N LYS A 61 5.45 11.78 9.54
CA LYS A 61 6.44 10.90 10.17
C LYS A 61 5.89 9.49 10.42
N LYS A 62 4.57 9.34 10.46
CA LYS A 62 3.86 8.10 10.77
C LYS A 62 2.64 7.95 9.87
N SER A 63 2.33 6.71 9.49
CA SER A 63 1.11 6.34 8.78
C SER A 63 0.06 5.81 9.76
N PHE A 64 -1.20 6.17 9.54
CA PHE A 64 -2.36 5.70 10.30
C PHE A 64 -3.36 5.04 9.34
N SER A 65 -4.11 4.03 9.81
CA SER A 65 -5.13 3.31 9.02
C SER A 65 -4.68 2.98 7.58
N GLN A 66 -3.53 2.30 7.45
CA GLN A 66 -3.01 1.84 6.15
C GLN A 66 -2.66 2.96 5.12
N GLY A 67 -2.38 4.19 5.56
CA GLY A 67 -1.82 5.21 4.65
C GLY A 67 -2.14 6.67 4.94
N PHE A 68 -2.91 6.99 5.98
CA PHE A 68 -3.35 8.36 6.25
C PHE A 68 -2.43 9.10 7.20
N CYS A 69 -2.38 10.44 7.10
CA CYS A 69 -1.82 11.28 8.16
C CYS A 69 -2.82 11.46 9.31
N PHE A 70 -2.34 11.85 10.49
CA PHE A 70 -3.18 11.99 11.69
C PHE A 70 -4.42 12.88 11.49
N PRO A 71 -4.36 14.05 10.82
CA PRO A 71 -5.55 14.84 10.53
C PRO A 71 -6.58 14.14 9.65
N CYS A 72 -6.16 13.41 8.62
CA CYS A 72 -7.06 12.67 7.75
C CYS A 72 -7.66 11.47 8.47
N PHE A 73 -6.86 10.76 9.26
CA PHE A 73 -7.30 9.64 10.07
C PHE A 73 -8.44 10.04 11.03
N ARG A 74 -8.39 11.23 11.63
CA ARG A 74 -9.44 11.72 12.53
C ARG A 74 -10.71 12.25 11.85
N LYS A 75 -10.64 12.60 10.55
CA LYS A 75 -11.71 13.35 9.86
C LYS A 75 -12.43 12.56 8.78
N LEU A 76 -11.77 11.57 8.16
CA LEU A 76 -12.32 10.85 7.03
C LEU A 76 -13.14 9.65 7.50
N ALA A 77 -14.35 9.51 6.98
CA ALA A 77 -15.20 8.34 7.22
C ALA A 77 -14.53 7.01 6.84
N ALA A 78 -13.61 7.04 5.85
CA ALA A 78 -12.77 5.90 5.48
C ALA A 78 -11.83 5.39 6.61
N CYS A 79 -11.75 6.10 7.74
CA CYS A 79 -10.99 5.73 8.93
C CYS A 79 -11.88 5.57 10.17
N ASP A 80 -13.21 5.57 10.01
CA ASP A 80 -14.12 5.54 11.15
C ASP A 80 -14.00 4.26 11.95
N SER A 81 -14.28 4.39 13.25
CA SER A 81 -14.15 3.29 14.19
C SER A 81 -15.05 2.09 13.83
N CYS A 82 -16.15 2.31 13.09
CA CYS A 82 -17.02 1.20 12.72
C CYS A 82 -16.42 0.24 11.68
N ILE A 83 -15.34 0.63 10.99
CA ILE A 83 -14.55 -0.30 10.16
C ILE A 83 -13.89 -1.40 11.01
N MET A 84 -13.51 -1.07 12.25
CA MET A 84 -12.92 -2.04 13.20
C MET A 84 -13.99 -2.67 14.12
N SER A 85 -15.11 -1.97 14.29
CA SER A 85 -16.23 -2.32 15.17
C SER A 85 -17.55 -2.16 14.39
N PRO A 86 -17.90 -3.12 13.52
CA PRO A 86 -19.09 -3.01 12.67
C PRO A 86 -20.37 -2.69 13.43
N GLU A 87 -20.47 -3.09 14.70
CA GLU A 87 -21.60 -2.86 15.61
C GLU A 87 -21.83 -1.39 16.03
N LYS A 88 -20.89 -0.49 15.73
CA LYS A 88 -21.02 0.96 16.01
C LYS A 88 -21.65 1.72 14.84
N CYS A 89 -21.85 1.02 13.73
CA CYS A 89 -22.75 1.36 12.66
C CYS A 89 -24.00 0.45 12.86
#